data_AF-A0A661XNG2-F1
#
_entry.id   AF-A0A661XNG2-F1
#
_cell.length_a   1.000
_cell.length_b   1.000
_cell.length_c   1.000
_cell.angle_alpha   90.00
_cell.angle_beta   90.00
_cell.angle_gamma   90.00
#
_symmetry.space_group_name_H-M   'P 1'
#
loop_
_entity.id
_entity.type
_entity.pdbx_description
1 polymer ?
#
loop_
_entity_poly.entity_id
_entity_poly.type
_entity_poly.pdbx_seq_one_letter_code
_entity_poly.pdbx_strand_id
1 'polypeptide(L)'
;MKKPEWLFVGAMILVGAYFSFRYFSKTEKFNSLQLVPNSSVAVYEAKDISGVLSLLYNSEYWQDLKEIGELKTASTVINSIDSLLNKNKKIGRAFKNNSTLISLHVTGNESAGLMFYLPAGAYSRKILDIGLQKFTGLPVKHKVREYDKLTIHELSSGNTQLTYLFHKNYAIISTVGYLVEDVVRNINADFEDNFTSNNPELLQVPKLSDDNGNLYLNGEQIAAFYQTLLPALHKPVGDLAKSIFLDINLTKDQAFFSGFLFEEKDSEF
;
A
#
# COMPACT_ATOMS: atom_id res chain seq x y z
N MET A 1 -54.00 -26.07 28.73
CA MET A 1 -53.06 -24.96 28.48
C MET A 1 -51.65 -25.54 28.45
N LYS A 2 -51.08 -25.74 27.25
CA LYS A 2 -49.74 -26.35 27.07
C LYS A 2 -48.67 -25.26 27.09
N LYS A 3 -47.56 -25.58 27.74
CA LYS A 3 -46.62 -24.67 28.41
C LYS A 3 -45.71 -23.87 27.45
N PRO A 4 -45.19 -22.70 27.88
CA PRO A 4 -44.25 -21.85 27.12
C PRO A 4 -42.81 -22.39 27.01
N GLU A 5 -42.55 -23.66 27.37
CA GLU A 5 -41.20 -24.25 27.43
C GLU A 5 -40.51 -24.26 26.05
N TRP A 6 -41.25 -24.42 24.95
CA TRP A 6 -40.70 -24.36 23.59
C TRP A 6 -40.27 -22.96 23.15
N LEU A 7 -40.91 -21.92 23.69
CA LEU A 7 -40.50 -20.52 23.42
C LEU A 7 -39.16 -20.21 24.10
N PHE A 8 -38.93 -20.76 25.29
CA PHE A 8 -37.66 -20.60 26.00
C PHE A 8 -36.51 -21.32 25.29
N VAL A 9 -36.74 -22.55 24.84
CA VAL A 9 -35.74 -23.31 24.05
C VAL A 9 -35.46 -22.62 22.71
N GLY A 10 -36.49 -22.11 22.03
CA GLY A 10 -36.33 -21.33 20.80
C GLY A 10 -35.52 -20.04 21.02
N ALA A 11 -35.77 -19.32 22.11
CA ALA A 11 -35.02 -18.11 22.47
C ALA A 11 -33.54 -18.44 22.77
N MET A 12 -33.26 -19.52 23.49
CA MET A 12 -31.89 -19.99 23.75
C MET A 12 -31.12 -20.32 22.47
N ILE A 13 -31.77 -20.98 21.51
CA ILE A 13 -31.16 -21.30 20.22
C ILE A 13 -30.86 -20.02 19.43
N LEU A 14 -31.76 -19.04 19.43
CA LEU A 14 -31.54 -17.76 18.74
C LEU A 14 -30.40 -16.94 19.37
N VAL A 15 -30.31 -16.92 20.70
CA VAL A 15 -29.20 -16.27 21.41
C VAL A 15 -27.89 -16.99 21.10
N GLY A 16 -27.86 -18.32 21.15
CA GLY A 16 -26.70 -19.13 20.79
C GLY A 16 -26.25 -18.87 19.35
N ALA A 17 -27.19 -18.88 18.40
CA ALA A 17 -26.92 -18.58 16.99
C ALA A 17 -26.40 -17.14 16.79
N TYR A 18 -26.94 -16.15 17.50
CA TYR A 18 -26.47 -14.77 17.46
C TYR A 18 -25.04 -14.65 18.01
N PHE A 19 -24.74 -15.29 19.15
CA PHE A 19 -23.39 -15.27 19.74
C PHE A 19 -22.38 -16.06 18.91
N SER A 20 -22.74 -17.23 18.39
CA SER A 20 -21.90 -18.00 17.45
C SER A 20 -21.67 -17.20 16.17
N PHE A 21 -22.72 -16.59 15.60
CA PHE A 21 -22.56 -15.72 14.45
C PHE A 21 -21.65 -14.54 14.77
N ARG A 22 -21.75 -13.91 15.95
CA ARG A 22 -20.86 -12.81 16.36
C ARG A 22 -19.42 -13.24 16.67
N TYR A 23 -19.24 -14.45 17.19
CA TYR A 23 -17.93 -15.02 17.52
C TYR A 23 -17.19 -15.47 16.25
N PHE A 24 -17.87 -16.16 15.34
CA PHE A 24 -17.32 -16.59 14.05
C PHE A 24 -17.31 -15.48 12.99
N SER A 25 -18.21 -14.50 13.08
CA SER A 25 -18.19 -13.28 12.25
C SER A 25 -17.43 -12.13 12.89
N LYS A 26 -16.48 -12.43 13.79
CA LYS A 26 -15.29 -11.58 13.87
C LYS A 26 -14.57 -11.73 12.53
N THR A 27 -15.09 -11.05 11.50
CA THR A 27 -14.31 -10.73 10.31
C THR A 27 -13.09 -10.00 10.85
N GLU A 28 -11.96 -10.70 10.94
CA GLU A 28 -10.68 -10.05 11.20
C GLU A 28 -10.62 -8.86 10.26
N LYS A 29 -10.40 -7.67 10.83
CA LYS A 29 -10.21 -6.48 10.01
C LYS A 29 -9.00 -6.77 9.14
N PHE A 30 -9.24 -7.05 7.88
CA PHE A 30 -8.19 -7.38 6.93
C PHE A 30 -7.17 -6.24 6.93
N ASN A 31 -5.94 -6.55 7.31
CA ASN A 31 -4.89 -5.56 7.34
C ASN A 31 -4.31 -5.42 5.94
N SER A 32 -4.50 -4.26 5.32
CA SER A 32 -4.02 -4.00 3.97
C SER A 32 -2.50 -4.13 3.84
N LEU A 33 -1.74 -3.95 4.92
CA LEU A 33 -0.28 -4.14 4.92
C LEU A 33 0.12 -5.60 4.62
N GLN A 34 -0.76 -6.59 4.86
CA GLN A 34 -0.51 -7.99 4.48
C GLN A 34 -0.46 -8.18 2.96
N LEU A 35 -1.07 -7.28 2.18
CA LEU A 35 -0.97 -7.31 0.72
C LEU A 35 0.43 -6.96 0.22
N VAL A 36 1.27 -6.34 1.06
CA VAL A 36 2.58 -5.84 0.63
C VAL A 36 3.59 -6.98 0.63
N PRO A 37 4.29 -7.26 -0.48
CA PRO A 37 5.34 -8.26 -0.54
C PRO A 37 6.49 -7.97 0.43
N ASN A 38 7.17 -9.03 0.89
CA ASN A 38 8.32 -8.92 1.80
C ASN A 38 9.50 -8.12 1.19
N SER A 39 9.63 -8.12 -0.14
CA SER A 39 10.64 -7.34 -0.89
C SER A 39 10.48 -5.80 -0.76
N SER A 40 9.49 -5.33 0.00
CA SER A 40 9.29 -3.90 0.20
C SER A 40 10.33 -3.32 1.14
N VAL A 41 11.00 -2.27 0.67
CA VAL A 41 11.91 -1.42 1.45
C VAL A 41 11.12 -0.52 2.39
N ALA A 42 10.06 0.09 1.85
CA ALA A 42 9.28 1.10 2.52
C ALA A 42 7.81 1.00 2.12
N VAL A 43 6.92 1.15 3.08
CA VAL A 43 5.47 1.23 2.88
C VAL A 43 4.98 2.51 3.50
N TYR A 44 4.29 3.33 2.71
CA TYR A 44 3.61 4.52 3.18
C TYR A 44 2.10 4.29 3.18
N GLU A 45 1.48 4.50 4.33
CA GLU A 45 0.03 4.42 4.54
C GLU A 45 -0.56 5.80 4.77
N ALA A 46 -1.50 6.19 3.91
CA ALA A 46 -2.24 7.44 4.05
C ALA A 46 -3.74 7.17 4.18
N LYS A 47 -4.38 7.75 5.21
CA LYS A 47 -5.85 7.72 5.37
C LYS A 47 -6.54 8.65 4.36
N ASP A 48 -5.94 9.80 4.06
CA ASP A 48 -6.42 10.74 3.05
C ASP A 48 -5.30 11.09 2.07
N ILE A 49 -5.05 10.19 1.11
CA ILE A 49 -4.02 10.41 0.09
C ILE A 49 -4.28 11.68 -0.74
N SER A 50 -5.55 12.09 -0.90
CA SER A 50 -5.88 13.33 -1.62
C SER A 50 -5.42 14.55 -0.84
N GLY A 51 -5.68 14.58 0.47
CA GLY A 51 -5.20 15.64 1.36
C GLY A 51 -3.67 15.68 1.42
N VAL A 52 -3.02 14.53 1.55
CA VAL A 52 -1.55 14.41 1.56
C VAL A 52 -0.93 14.93 0.27
N LEU A 53 -1.42 14.49 -0.89
CA LEU A 53 -0.87 14.93 -2.18
C LEU A 53 -1.07 16.44 -2.37
N SER A 54 -2.20 16.99 -1.91
CA SER A 54 -2.45 18.43 -1.95
C SER A 54 -1.49 19.21 -1.05
N LEU A 55 -1.25 18.74 0.19
CA LEU A 55 -0.30 19.36 1.11
C LEU A 55 1.13 19.26 0.58
N LEU A 56 1.54 18.09 0.09
CA LEU A 56 2.85 17.87 -0.50
C LEU A 56 3.05 18.78 -1.71
N TYR A 57 2.09 18.83 -2.64
CA TYR A 57 2.18 19.68 -3.83
C TYR A 57 2.33 21.17 -3.48
N ASN A 58 1.59 21.64 -2.47
CA ASN A 58 1.61 23.05 -2.08
C ASN A 58 2.75 23.40 -1.11
N SER A 59 3.57 22.43 -0.70
CA SER A 59 4.68 22.65 0.23
C SER A 59 5.90 23.25 -0.45
N GLU A 60 6.64 24.09 0.27
CA GLU A 60 7.84 24.77 -0.26
C GLU A 60 8.95 23.75 -0.56
N TYR A 61 9.16 22.79 0.33
CA TYR A 61 10.18 21.75 0.15
C TYR A 61 9.91 20.85 -1.07
N TRP A 62 8.65 20.58 -1.43
CA TRP A 62 8.35 19.83 -2.65
C TRP A 62 8.64 20.63 -3.92
N GLN A 63 8.48 21.96 -3.86
CA GLN A 63 8.81 22.84 -4.99
C GLN A 63 10.32 22.85 -5.28
N ASP A 64 11.14 22.66 -4.25
CA ASP A 64 12.59 22.51 -4.41
C ASP A 64 12.94 21.10 -4.91
N LEU A 65 12.33 20.06 -4.34
CA LEU A 65 12.60 18.66 -4.70
C LEU A 65 12.22 18.31 -6.15
N LYS A 66 11.13 18.89 -6.69
CA LYS A 66 10.70 18.63 -8.09
C LYS A 66 11.70 19.14 -9.14
N GLU A 67 12.68 19.97 -8.77
CA GLU A 67 13.72 20.45 -9.66
C GLU A 67 14.83 19.39 -9.88
N ILE A 68 14.90 18.38 -9.01
CA ILE A 68 15.77 17.21 -9.17
C ILE A 68 15.24 16.37 -10.35
N GLY A 69 16.13 16.05 -11.29
CA GLY A 69 15.80 15.47 -12.60
C GLY A 69 14.90 14.23 -12.52
N GLU A 70 15.19 13.29 -11.62
CA GLU A 70 14.39 12.08 -11.45
C GLU A 70 12.99 12.35 -10.85
N LEU A 71 12.83 13.42 -10.05
CA LEU A 71 11.58 13.75 -9.36
C LEU A 71 10.59 14.55 -10.22
N LYS A 72 11.03 15.07 -11.36
CA LYS A 72 10.18 15.77 -12.35
C LYS A 72 9.09 14.86 -12.92
N THR A 73 9.40 13.58 -13.11
CA THR A 73 8.45 12.56 -13.58
C THR A 73 7.39 12.26 -12.52
N ALA A 74 7.80 12.13 -11.25
CA ALA A 74 6.90 11.93 -10.12
C ALA A 74 5.91 13.10 -9.96
N SER A 75 6.37 14.34 -10.15
CA SER A 75 5.52 15.54 -10.14
C SER A 75 4.41 15.50 -11.21
N THR A 76 4.74 15.03 -12.42
CA THR A 76 3.76 14.91 -13.52
C THR A 76 2.68 13.87 -13.22
N VAL A 77 3.06 12.76 -12.57
CA VAL A 77 2.15 11.71 -12.12
C VAL A 77 1.25 12.22 -10.99
N ILE A 78 1.83 12.88 -9.98
CA ILE A 78 1.11 13.47 -8.85
C ILE A 78 0.07 14.49 -9.33
N ASN A 79 0.42 15.38 -10.27
CA ASN A 79 -0.50 16.35 -10.85
C ASN A 79 -1.67 15.69 -11.59
N SER A 80 -1.40 14.59 -12.30
CA SER A 80 -2.43 13.83 -13.00
C SER A 80 -3.37 13.15 -12.01
N ILE A 81 -2.86 12.65 -10.88
CA ILE A 81 -3.65 12.06 -9.81
C ILE A 81 -4.54 13.14 -9.14
N ASP A 82 -3.97 14.25 -8.67
CA ASP A 82 -4.72 15.32 -7.99
C ASP A 82 -5.86 15.89 -8.85
N SER A 83 -5.59 16.18 -10.13
CA SER A 83 -6.62 16.67 -11.06
C SER A 83 -7.80 15.70 -11.21
N LEU A 84 -7.54 14.40 -11.12
CA LEU A 84 -8.55 13.36 -11.27
C LEU A 84 -9.33 13.10 -9.97
N LEU A 85 -8.65 13.18 -8.81
CA LEU A 85 -9.28 13.10 -7.49
C LEU A 85 -10.27 14.25 -7.28
N ASN A 86 -9.86 15.47 -7.61
CA ASN A 86 -10.69 16.66 -7.43
C ASN A 86 -11.89 16.74 -8.38
N LYS A 87 -11.81 16.14 -9.58
CA LYS A 87 -12.91 16.13 -10.56
C LYS A 87 -13.97 15.07 -10.29
N ASN A 88 -13.67 14.01 -9.52
CA ASN A 88 -14.59 12.89 -9.32
C ASN A 88 -14.94 12.68 -7.84
N LYS A 89 -16.08 13.25 -7.41
CA LYS A 89 -16.62 13.16 -6.03
C LYS A 89 -16.87 11.72 -5.54
N LYS A 90 -16.99 10.72 -6.42
CA LYS A 90 -17.11 9.31 -6.02
C LYS A 90 -15.74 8.72 -5.64
N ILE A 91 -14.71 9.04 -6.40
CA ILE A 91 -13.33 8.61 -6.15
C ILE A 91 -12.80 9.23 -4.87
N GLY A 92 -12.97 10.54 -4.69
CA GLY A 92 -12.56 11.21 -3.45
C GLY A 92 -13.23 10.64 -2.19
N ARG A 93 -14.49 10.16 -2.30
CA ARG A 93 -15.17 9.48 -1.18
C ARG A 93 -14.61 8.09 -0.88
N ALA A 94 -14.16 7.35 -1.89
CA ALA A 94 -13.58 6.02 -1.69
C ALA A 94 -12.23 6.09 -0.98
N PHE A 95 -11.46 7.16 -1.19
CA PHE A 95 -10.20 7.43 -0.50
C PHE A 95 -10.38 7.86 0.97
N LYS A 96 -11.46 8.58 1.31
CA LYS A 96 -11.69 9.03 2.70
C LYS A 96 -12.02 7.92 3.70
N ASN A 97 -12.53 6.78 3.23
CA ASN A 97 -13.02 5.70 4.09
C ASN A 97 -12.05 4.52 4.19
N ASN A 98 -10.97 4.49 3.41
CA ASN A 98 -10.04 3.36 3.35
C ASN A 98 -8.62 3.89 3.17
N SER A 99 -7.67 3.37 3.93
CA SER A 99 -6.27 3.75 3.78
C SER A 99 -5.73 3.31 2.41
N THR A 100 -4.90 4.16 1.83
CA THR A 100 -4.12 3.88 0.62
C THR A 100 -2.71 3.53 1.03
N LEU A 101 -2.16 2.47 0.43
CA LEU A 101 -0.76 2.13 0.61
C LEU A 101 0.03 2.43 -0.65
N ILE A 102 1.27 2.86 -0.47
CA ILE A 102 2.29 2.97 -1.51
C ILE A 102 3.51 2.24 -1.01
N SER A 103 4.02 1.25 -1.74
CA SER A 103 5.21 0.51 -1.35
C SER A 103 6.33 0.65 -2.37
N LEU A 104 7.55 0.76 -1.87
CA LEU A 104 8.80 0.78 -2.62
C LEU A 104 9.47 -0.58 -2.51
N HIS A 105 9.96 -1.10 -3.63
CA HIS A 105 10.59 -2.41 -3.75
C HIS A 105 11.92 -2.30 -4.48
N VAL A 106 12.91 -3.11 -4.08
CA VAL A 106 14.11 -3.35 -4.89
C VAL A 106 13.71 -4.32 -6.01
N THR A 107 13.91 -3.94 -7.27
CA THR A 107 13.44 -4.73 -8.42
C THR A 107 14.54 -5.36 -9.27
N GLY A 108 15.79 -5.21 -8.86
CA GLY A 108 16.99 -5.73 -9.50
C GLY A 108 18.21 -4.92 -9.03
N ASN A 109 19.40 -5.24 -9.56
CA ASN A 109 20.67 -4.70 -9.07
C ASN A 109 20.82 -3.16 -9.14
N GLU A 110 20.01 -2.47 -9.95
CA GLU A 110 20.07 -1.01 -10.11
C GLU A 110 18.68 -0.37 -10.31
N SER A 111 17.60 -1.04 -9.88
CA SER A 111 16.24 -0.54 -10.13
C SER A 111 15.32 -0.66 -8.93
N ALA A 112 14.41 0.28 -8.83
CA ALA A 112 13.35 0.28 -7.82
C ALA A 112 11.97 0.30 -8.49
N GLY A 113 11.03 -0.40 -7.88
CA GLY A 113 9.63 -0.45 -8.30
C GLY A 113 8.71 0.14 -7.25
N LEU A 114 7.63 0.77 -7.70
CA LEU A 114 6.55 1.23 -6.84
C LEU A 114 5.31 0.36 -7.04
N MET A 115 4.60 0.11 -5.95
CA MET A 115 3.25 -0.45 -5.97
C MET A 115 2.27 0.49 -5.28
N PHE A 116 1.04 0.51 -5.77
CA PHE A 116 -0.05 1.31 -5.23
C PHE A 116 -1.21 0.38 -4.88
N TYR A 117 -1.72 0.52 -3.66
CA TYR A 117 -2.86 -0.24 -3.14
C TYR A 117 -3.98 0.76 -2.89
N LEU A 118 -4.82 0.92 -3.91
CA LEU A 118 -5.90 1.89 -3.90
C LEU A 118 -7.19 1.19 -3.46
N PRO A 119 -8.09 1.85 -2.72
CA PRO A 119 -9.42 1.31 -2.48
C PRO A 119 -10.12 1.01 -3.82
N ALA A 120 -10.77 -0.15 -3.95
CA ALA A 120 -11.38 -0.59 -5.21
C ALA A 120 -12.45 0.40 -5.71
N GLY A 121 -13.15 1.09 -4.81
CA GLY A 121 -14.09 2.16 -5.17
C GLY A 121 -13.44 3.44 -5.71
N ALA A 122 -12.15 3.63 -5.46
CA ALA A 122 -11.34 4.73 -5.98
C ALA A 122 -10.71 4.40 -7.33
N TYR A 123 -10.56 3.11 -7.65
CA TYR A 123 -10.06 2.67 -8.94
C TYR A 123 -11.00 3.10 -10.08
N SER A 124 -10.41 3.51 -11.19
CA SER A 124 -11.11 3.62 -12.46
C SER A 124 -10.17 3.26 -13.61
N ARG A 125 -10.54 2.24 -14.38
CA ARG A 125 -9.77 1.84 -15.57
C ARG A 125 -9.55 3.02 -16.51
N LYS A 126 -10.61 3.79 -16.76
CA LYS A 126 -10.57 4.98 -17.62
C LYS A 126 -9.53 6.00 -17.14
N ILE A 127 -9.30 6.10 -15.83
CA ILE A 127 -8.26 6.97 -15.26
C ILE A 127 -6.86 6.45 -15.57
N LEU A 128 -6.64 5.15 -15.40
CA LEU A 128 -5.35 4.54 -15.73
C LEU A 128 -5.06 4.63 -17.24
N ASP A 129 -6.07 4.39 -18.07
CA ASP A 129 -5.96 4.54 -19.53
C ASP A 129 -5.60 5.99 -19.92
N ILE A 130 -6.31 6.99 -19.37
CA ILE A 130 -6.01 8.42 -19.62
C ILE A 130 -4.63 8.79 -19.09
N GLY A 131 -4.26 8.33 -17.90
CA GLY A 131 -2.96 8.62 -17.28
C GLY A 131 -1.81 8.06 -18.12
N LEU A 132 -1.91 6.78 -18.50
CA LEU A 132 -0.90 6.10 -19.30
C LEU A 132 -0.82 6.68 -20.72
N GLN A 133 -1.95 7.00 -21.33
CA GLN A 133 -1.99 7.66 -22.64
C GLN A 133 -1.36 9.05 -22.58
N LYS A 134 -1.66 9.87 -21.56
CA LYS A 134 -1.04 11.19 -21.39
C LYS A 134 0.46 11.10 -21.15
N PHE A 135 0.90 10.09 -20.39
CA PHE A 135 2.31 9.88 -20.09
C PHE A 135 3.12 9.47 -21.33
N THR A 136 2.57 8.60 -22.17
CA THR A 136 3.28 8.01 -23.31
C THR A 136 2.98 8.70 -24.65
N GLY A 137 1.88 9.44 -24.75
CA GLY A 137 1.37 9.99 -26.01
C GLY A 137 0.83 8.92 -26.98
N LEU A 138 0.77 7.65 -26.57
CA LEU A 138 0.44 6.51 -27.42
C LEU A 138 -0.90 5.87 -27.03
N PRO A 139 -1.56 5.15 -27.97
CA PRO A 139 -2.77 4.40 -27.65
C PRO A 139 -2.49 3.28 -26.64
N VAL A 140 -3.38 3.17 -25.64
CA VAL A 140 -3.31 2.12 -24.62
C VAL A 140 -3.95 0.84 -25.14
N LYS A 141 -3.21 -0.26 -25.06
CA LYS A 141 -3.69 -1.63 -25.28
C LYS A 141 -4.00 -2.27 -23.94
N HIS A 142 -5.06 -3.07 -23.89
CA HIS A 142 -5.45 -3.80 -22.69
C HIS A 142 -5.37 -5.30 -22.96
N LYS A 143 -4.72 -6.02 -22.04
CA LYS A 143 -4.64 -7.46 -22.01
C LYS A 143 -5.10 -7.96 -20.64
N VAL A 144 -5.73 -9.12 -20.64
CA VAL A 144 -6.14 -9.82 -19.41
C VAL A 144 -5.54 -11.21 -19.47
N ARG A 145 -4.99 -11.67 -18.35
CA ARG A 145 -4.50 -13.04 -18.20
C ARG A 145 -4.85 -13.55 -16.81
N GLU A 146 -4.90 -14.87 -16.70
CA GLU A 146 -4.98 -15.55 -15.42
C GLU A 146 -3.56 -15.89 -14.95
N TYR A 147 -3.30 -15.70 -13.66
CA TYR A 147 -2.08 -16.13 -13.00
C TYR A 147 -2.49 -16.71 -11.65
N ASP A 148 -2.23 -18.00 -11.47
CA ASP A 148 -2.57 -18.77 -10.27
C ASP A 148 -4.00 -18.50 -9.75
N LYS A 149 -4.99 -18.67 -10.65
CA LYS A 149 -6.44 -18.49 -10.43
C LYS A 149 -6.90 -17.05 -10.15
N LEU A 150 -5.99 -16.08 -10.19
CA LEU A 150 -6.31 -14.66 -10.07
C LEU A 150 -6.20 -13.97 -11.43
N THR A 151 -7.12 -13.02 -11.68
CA THR A 151 -7.14 -12.25 -12.92
C THR A 151 -6.20 -11.06 -12.80
N ILE A 152 -5.19 -11.01 -13.66
CA ILE A 152 -4.26 -9.89 -13.83
C ILE A 152 -4.64 -9.13 -15.10
N HIS A 153 -4.66 -7.81 -14.98
CA HIS A 153 -4.89 -6.89 -16.08
C HIS A 153 -3.62 -6.12 -16.41
N GLU A 154 -3.33 -5.96 -17.70
CA GLU A 154 -2.15 -5.28 -18.21
C GLU A 154 -2.58 -4.18 -19.17
N LEU A 155 -2.15 -2.95 -18.92
CA LEU A 155 -2.28 -1.81 -19.82
C LEU A 155 -0.89 -1.52 -20.39
N SER A 156 -0.75 -1.57 -21.70
CA SER A 156 0.52 -1.26 -22.36
C SER A 156 0.36 -0.08 -23.30
N SER A 157 1.34 0.81 -23.30
CA SER A 157 1.42 1.95 -24.21
C SER A 157 2.89 2.20 -24.55
N GLY A 158 3.27 1.98 -25.80
CA GLY A 158 4.69 1.94 -26.19
C GLY A 158 5.47 0.89 -25.38
N ASN A 159 6.56 1.33 -24.75
CA ASN A 159 7.40 0.49 -23.88
C ASN A 159 6.97 0.54 -22.40
N THR A 160 5.92 1.28 -22.05
CA THR A 160 5.42 1.37 -20.68
C THR A 160 4.27 0.40 -20.48
N GLN A 161 4.35 -0.42 -19.43
CA GLN A 161 3.30 -1.32 -19.02
C GLN A 161 2.88 -1.00 -17.58
N LEU A 162 1.58 -1.04 -17.33
CA LEU A 162 0.97 -0.98 -16.02
C LEU A 162 0.20 -2.30 -15.79
N THR A 163 0.52 -3.00 -14.73
CA THR A 163 -0.11 -4.25 -14.34
C THR A 163 -0.94 -4.02 -13.08
N TYR A 164 -2.14 -4.58 -13.01
CA TYR A 164 -2.98 -4.49 -11.82
C TYR A 164 -3.87 -5.72 -11.60
N LEU A 165 -4.24 -5.94 -10.34
CA LEU A 165 -5.19 -6.96 -9.90
C LEU A 165 -6.16 -6.40 -8.85
N PHE A 166 -7.30 -7.04 -8.69
CA PHE A 166 -8.25 -6.72 -7.61
C PHE A 166 -8.28 -7.83 -6.58
N HIS A 167 -8.12 -7.47 -5.31
CA HIS A 167 -8.28 -8.41 -4.22
C HIS A 167 -8.99 -7.73 -3.04
N LYS A 168 -10.04 -8.37 -2.53
CA LYS A 168 -10.95 -7.79 -1.52
C LYS A 168 -11.41 -6.38 -1.95
N ASN A 169 -11.10 -5.37 -1.14
CA ASN A 169 -11.48 -3.98 -1.39
C ASN A 169 -10.34 -3.13 -1.97
N TYR A 170 -9.32 -3.75 -2.57
CA TYR A 170 -8.15 -3.06 -3.09
C TYR A 170 -7.90 -3.35 -4.58
N ALA A 171 -7.51 -2.31 -5.30
CA ALA A 171 -6.84 -2.39 -6.59
C ALA A 171 -5.34 -2.25 -6.34
N ILE A 172 -4.59 -3.30 -6.67
CA ILE A 172 -3.13 -3.36 -6.51
C ILE A 172 -2.51 -3.11 -7.88
N ILE A 173 -1.64 -2.12 -8.00
CA ILE A 173 -1.17 -1.58 -9.28
C ILE A 173 0.35 -1.39 -9.23
N SER A 174 1.06 -1.78 -10.29
CA SER A 174 2.49 -1.48 -10.45
C SER A 174 2.89 -1.37 -11.93
N THR A 175 3.97 -0.65 -12.21
CA THR A 175 4.64 -0.70 -13.53
C THR A 175 5.57 -1.90 -13.67
N VAL A 176 5.81 -2.65 -12.58
CA VAL A 176 6.65 -3.84 -12.55
C VAL A 176 5.76 -5.07 -12.41
N GLY A 177 5.59 -5.83 -13.49
CA GLY A 177 4.58 -6.89 -13.57
C GLY A 177 4.74 -8.00 -12.54
N TYR A 178 5.97 -8.44 -12.26
CA TYR A 178 6.20 -9.53 -11.32
C TYR A 178 5.91 -9.14 -9.87
N LEU A 179 5.93 -7.85 -9.51
CA LEU A 179 5.53 -7.42 -8.16
C LEU A 179 4.03 -7.68 -7.92
N VAL A 180 3.20 -7.54 -8.96
CA VAL A 180 1.78 -7.91 -8.90
C VAL A 180 1.62 -9.43 -8.76
N GLU A 181 2.51 -10.20 -9.38
CA GLU A 181 2.56 -11.66 -9.23
C GLU A 181 3.04 -12.10 -7.84
N ASP A 182 3.97 -11.36 -7.20
CA ASP A 182 4.35 -11.57 -5.79
C ASP A 182 3.14 -11.44 -4.86
N VAL A 183 2.28 -10.44 -5.10
CA VAL A 183 1.04 -10.28 -4.33
C VAL A 183 0.10 -11.48 -4.54
N VAL A 184 0.01 -12.00 -5.77
CA VAL A 184 -0.76 -13.23 -6.03
C VAL A 184 -0.18 -14.42 -5.27
N ARG A 185 1.15 -14.61 -5.31
CA ARG A 185 1.83 -15.67 -4.55
C ARG A 185 1.52 -15.57 -3.06
N ASN A 186 1.58 -14.36 -2.49
CA ASN A 186 1.28 -14.11 -1.09
C ASN A 186 -0.19 -14.39 -0.74
N ILE A 187 -1.13 -14.01 -1.61
CA ILE A 187 -2.55 -14.34 -1.42
C ILE A 187 -2.77 -15.85 -1.39
N ASN A 188 -2.11 -16.59 -2.29
CA ASN A 188 -2.29 -18.04 -2.42
C ASN A 188 -1.53 -18.85 -1.37
N ALA A 189 -0.50 -18.27 -0.76
CA ALA A 189 0.21 -18.80 0.40
C ALA A 189 -0.36 -18.29 1.73
N ASP A 190 -1.65 -17.89 1.76
CA ASP A 190 -2.35 -17.40 2.95
C ASP A 190 -1.59 -16.31 3.74
N PHE A 191 -0.84 -15.48 3.03
CA PHE A 191 -0.01 -14.40 3.57
C PHE A 191 1.09 -14.88 4.55
N GLU A 192 1.67 -16.07 4.36
CA GLU A 192 2.76 -16.56 5.21
C GLU A 192 4.04 -15.71 5.08
N ASP A 193 4.42 -15.29 3.86
CA ASP A 193 5.61 -14.48 3.60
C ASP A 193 5.25 -13.11 3.00
N ASN A 194 5.05 -12.12 3.86
CA ASN A 194 4.70 -10.75 3.47
C ASN A 194 5.43 -9.74 4.37
N PHE A 195 5.29 -8.45 4.06
CA PHE A 195 5.95 -7.37 4.80
C PHE A 195 5.69 -7.43 6.31
N THR A 196 4.45 -7.70 6.71
CA THR A 196 4.04 -7.70 8.13
C THR A 196 4.33 -9.01 8.85
N SER A 197 4.45 -10.15 8.15
CA SER A 197 4.84 -11.41 8.81
C SER A 197 6.33 -11.40 9.18
N ASN A 198 7.16 -10.72 8.38
CA ASN A 198 8.59 -10.53 8.67
C ASN A 198 8.85 -9.38 9.66
N ASN A 199 7.93 -8.40 9.73
CA ASN A 199 8.03 -7.23 10.63
C ASN A 199 6.78 -7.08 11.53
N PRO A 200 6.43 -8.09 12.36
CA PRO A 200 5.18 -8.10 13.13
C PRO A 200 5.11 -7.00 14.21
N GLU A 201 6.26 -6.51 14.68
CA GLU A 201 6.37 -5.39 15.61
C GLU A 201 5.74 -4.10 15.06
N LEU A 202 5.77 -3.89 13.74
CA LEU A 202 5.20 -2.71 13.09
C LEU A 202 3.67 -2.64 13.20
N LEU A 203 3.01 -3.77 13.47
CA LEU A 203 1.57 -3.83 13.68
C LEU A 203 1.13 -3.46 15.10
N GLN A 204 2.07 -3.44 16.05
CA GLN A 204 1.79 -3.22 17.47
C GLN A 204 1.91 -1.74 17.86
N VAL A 205 2.42 -0.91 16.94
CA VAL A 205 2.67 0.50 17.20
C VAL A 205 1.37 1.30 17.20
N PRO A 206 1.11 2.13 18.23
CA PRO A 206 -0.04 3.03 18.21
C PRO A 206 0.14 4.09 17.12
N LYS A 207 -0.79 4.12 16.17
CA LYS A 207 -0.83 5.12 15.11
C LYS A 207 -1.49 6.40 15.61
N LEU A 208 -0.94 7.55 15.25
CA LEU A 208 -1.62 8.81 15.52
C LEU A 208 -2.90 8.92 14.66
N SER A 209 -3.95 9.49 15.23
CA SER A 209 -5.22 9.66 14.51
C SER A 209 -5.23 10.90 13.61
N ASP A 210 -4.48 11.93 13.99
CA ASP A 210 -4.39 13.25 13.36
C ASP A 210 -2.99 13.47 12.76
N ASP A 211 -2.66 12.63 11.79
CA ASP A 211 -1.38 12.60 11.07
C ASP A 211 -1.60 12.64 9.55
N ASN A 212 -0.54 12.91 8.80
CA ASN A 212 -0.57 12.82 7.35
C ASN A 212 -0.23 11.42 6.83
N GLY A 213 0.08 10.47 7.69
CA GLY A 213 0.26 9.08 7.33
C GLY A 213 1.40 8.43 8.09
N ASN A 214 1.58 7.14 7.83
CA ASN A 214 2.50 6.29 8.55
C ASN A 214 3.50 5.70 7.55
N LEU A 215 4.78 5.73 7.86
CA LEU A 215 5.84 5.14 7.08
C LEU A 215 6.43 3.94 7.84
N TYR A 216 6.46 2.81 7.17
CA TYR A 216 6.97 1.54 7.66
C TYR A 216 8.21 1.19 6.83
N LEU A 217 9.30 0.83 7.46
CA LEU A 217 10.55 0.48 6.77
C LEU A 217 11.01 -0.91 7.19
N ASN A 218 11.47 -1.69 6.21
CA ASN A 218 12.14 -2.98 6.42
C ASN A 218 13.65 -2.77 6.35
N GLY A 219 14.35 -2.98 7.47
CA GLY A 219 15.78 -2.74 7.60
C GLY A 219 16.64 -3.58 6.67
N GLU A 220 16.31 -4.86 6.53
CA GLU A 220 17.00 -5.79 5.61
C GLU A 220 16.95 -5.26 4.17
N GLN A 221 15.77 -4.78 3.77
CA GLN A 221 15.54 -4.26 2.42
C GLN A 221 16.14 -2.85 2.23
N ILE A 222 16.27 -2.04 3.28
CA ILE A 222 17.01 -0.76 3.22
C ILE A 222 18.48 -1.01 2.91
N ALA A 223 19.10 -2.00 3.56
CA ALA A 223 20.50 -2.34 3.32
C ALA A 223 20.70 -2.77 1.85
N ALA A 224 19.81 -3.63 1.33
CA ALA A 224 19.82 -4.03 -0.08
C ALA A 224 19.58 -2.85 -1.04
N PHE A 225 18.64 -1.96 -0.73
CA PHE A 225 18.32 -0.77 -1.52
C PHE A 225 19.48 0.23 -1.56
N TYR A 226 20.17 0.45 -0.44
CA TYR A 226 21.34 1.30 -0.37
C TYR A 226 22.48 0.78 -1.27
N GLN A 227 22.76 -0.53 -1.22
CA GLN A 227 23.76 -1.17 -2.07
C GLN A 227 23.43 -1.04 -3.57
N THR A 228 22.14 -1.09 -3.90
CA THR A 228 21.60 -1.01 -5.26
C THR A 228 21.70 0.42 -5.84
N LEU A 229 21.35 1.45 -5.07
CA LEU A 229 21.30 2.84 -5.58
C LEU A 229 22.59 3.64 -5.40
N LEU A 230 23.43 3.28 -4.42
CA LEU A 230 24.67 4.01 -4.13
C LEU A 230 25.89 3.07 -4.14
N PRO A 231 26.14 2.32 -5.24
CA PRO A 231 27.21 1.32 -5.31
C PRO A 231 28.61 1.94 -5.11
N ALA A 232 28.77 3.24 -5.40
CA ALA A 232 30.03 3.97 -5.18
C ALA A 232 30.38 4.14 -3.68
N LEU A 233 29.37 4.11 -2.79
CA LEU A 233 29.56 4.22 -1.34
C LEU A 233 29.79 2.81 -0.75
N HIS A 234 30.98 2.26 -1.01
CA HIS A 234 31.41 0.88 -0.72
C HIS A 234 31.40 0.44 0.76
N LYS A 235 30.94 1.26 1.70
CA LYS A 235 30.80 0.82 3.09
C LYS A 235 29.40 0.23 3.26
N PRO A 236 29.29 -1.05 3.68
CA PRO A 236 28.01 -1.58 4.14
C PRO A 236 27.51 -0.63 5.21
N VAL A 237 26.35 -0.01 4.99
CA VAL A 237 25.58 0.52 6.09
C VAL A 237 25.14 -0.73 6.84
N GLY A 238 25.69 -0.96 8.05
CA GLY A 238 25.24 -2.06 8.89
C GLY A 238 23.74 -1.96 9.13
N ASP A 239 23.12 -3.05 9.57
CA ASP A 239 21.69 -3.07 9.85
C ASP A 239 21.37 -1.99 10.90
N LEU A 240 20.80 -0.86 10.44
CA LEU A 240 20.49 0.29 11.28
C LEU A 240 19.40 -0.06 12.31
N ALA A 241 18.50 -0.94 11.89
CA ALA A 241 17.33 -1.42 12.59
C ALA A 241 16.85 -2.70 11.91
N LYS A 242 16.15 -3.57 12.61
CA LYS A 242 15.32 -4.62 11.98
C LYS A 242 14.17 -3.97 11.20
N SER A 243 13.45 -3.05 11.85
CA SER A 243 12.34 -2.33 11.22
C SER A 243 12.13 -0.95 11.84
N ILE A 244 11.48 -0.05 11.11
CA ILE A 244 11.26 1.33 11.56
C ILE A 244 9.81 1.72 11.28
N PHE A 245 9.18 2.36 12.25
CA PHE A 245 7.87 2.99 12.11
C PHE A 245 8.00 4.49 12.32
N LEU A 246 7.38 5.29 11.46
CA LEU A 246 7.36 6.76 11.55
C LEU A 246 5.96 7.29 11.25
N ASP A 247 5.37 8.02 12.19
CA ASP A 247 4.26 8.93 11.90
C ASP A 247 4.79 10.16 11.15
N ILE A 248 4.08 10.58 10.11
CA ILE A 248 4.43 11.71 9.26
C ILE A 248 3.42 12.82 9.46
N ASN A 249 3.90 14.02 9.76
CA ASN A 249 3.10 15.24 9.77
C ASN A 249 3.71 16.27 8.81
N LEU A 250 2.92 16.70 7.83
CA LEU A 250 3.31 17.61 6.77
C LEU A 250 2.63 18.95 6.99
N THR A 251 3.44 20.00 6.97
CA THR A 251 2.99 21.38 6.93
C THR A 251 3.44 22.02 5.61
N LYS A 252 3.09 23.28 5.39
CA LYS A 252 3.52 23.99 4.17
C LYS A 252 5.05 24.13 4.08
N ASP A 253 5.72 24.28 5.22
CA ASP A 253 7.13 24.67 5.26
C ASP A 253 8.04 23.57 5.84
N GLN A 254 7.47 22.54 6.51
CA GLN A 254 8.21 21.50 7.21
C GLN A 254 7.53 20.13 7.13
N ALA A 255 8.35 19.07 7.10
CA ALA A 255 7.92 17.69 7.25
C ALA A 255 8.50 17.12 8.56
N PHE A 256 7.62 16.70 9.46
CA PHE A 256 7.96 16.09 10.75
C PHE A 256 7.79 14.58 10.67
N PHE A 257 8.77 13.87 11.24
CA PHE A 257 8.80 12.41 11.33
C PHE A 257 9.06 12.03 12.78
N SER A 258 8.20 11.20 13.36
CA SER A 258 8.35 10.72 14.75
C SER A 258 7.95 9.26 14.84
N GLY A 259 8.70 8.44 15.56
CA GLY A 259 8.30 7.06 15.74
C GLY A 259 9.33 6.19 16.44
N PHE A 260 9.36 4.91 16.04
CA PHE A 260 10.07 3.86 16.74
C PHE A 260 11.01 3.12 15.80
N LEU A 261 12.12 2.66 16.36
CA LEU A 261 13.11 1.84 15.69
C LEU A 261 13.19 0.53 16.48
N PHE A 262 13.08 -0.58 15.77
CA PHE A 262 13.08 -1.91 16.34
C PHE A 262 14.38 -2.60 15.98
N GLU A 263 15.08 -3.09 17.00
CA GLU A 263 16.29 -3.90 16.82
C GLU A 263 15.90 -5.37 16.75
N GLU A 264 16.75 -6.15 16.07
CA GLU A 264 16.63 -7.60 16.14
C GLU A 264 16.91 -8.00 17.59
N LYS A 265 16.00 -8.76 18.20
CA LYS A 265 16.31 -9.35 19.49
C LYS A 265 17.42 -10.36 19.24
N ASP A 266 18.63 -10.04 19.65
CA ASP A 266 19.65 -11.05 19.87
C ASP A 266 19.00 -12.14 20.72
N SER A 267 19.01 -13.36 20.21
CA SER A 267 18.62 -14.54 20.97
C SER A 267 19.68 -14.76 22.05
N GLU A 268 19.62 -13.96 23.11
CA GLU A 268 20.44 -14.15 24.30
C GLU A 268 19.85 -15.30 25.13
N PHE A 269 20.56 -16.44 25.03
CA PHE A 269 20.71 -17.57 25.97
C PHE A 269 19.48 -18.40 26.37
#